data_AF-A0A3M1N9Y5-F1
#
_entry.id   AF-A0A3M1N9Y5-F1
#
_cell.length_a   1.000
_cell.length_b   1.000
_cell.length_c   1.000
_cell.angle_alpha   90.00
_cell.angle_beta   90.00
_cell.angle_gamma   90.00
#
_symmetry.space_group_name_H-M   'P 1'
#
loop_
_entity.id
_entity.type
_entity.pdbx_description
1 polymer ?
#
loop_
_entity_poly.entity_id
_entity_poly.type
_entity_poly.pdbx_seq_one_letter_code
_entity_poly.pdbx_strand_id
1 'polypeptide(L)'
;IGALLENRRTGSYVRVHASAIVNAAGPWAGEIAKLAGADIHMTHDRGVMVAMNVRWVNTIINRLATPSDGDILVPVGTVCVIGTTSVVVDRPDDLDIPAEEITQMLDAGEIMIPDFRKARALRAWAGVRPLYDPPQKRAGEAEGGLGADGRFITRSFRALSHADVGAAGMLSIVGGKLTTYRQMAEKISDEVCAYLGVQAKCRTAETLLPKPTWFGGKGRKLHTLTQRLYQLEHAPRHNDLICECEIVTRSQLETAIKASGEGVSLDDLRRDLRLGMGPCQAGFCGYRAAGILNQVTHAPPAQSVAALRDFIEERFRGNRPLLWGHQLRQALLDELIYRRALGVPALQPEPGTAAN
;
A
#
# COMPACT_ATOMS: atom_id res chain seq x y z
N ILE A 1 25.46 -11.36 13.99
CA ILE A 1 25.02 -10.63 12.78
C ILE A 1 24.15 -9.44 13.22
N GLY A 2 23.96 -8.40 12.40
CA GLY A 2 23.17 -7.22 12.79
C GLY A 2 22.89 -6.28 11.62
N ALA A 3 22.16 -5.20 11.89
CA ALA A 3 21.87 -4.13 10.94
C ALA A 3 22.09 -2.75 11.60
N LEU A 4 22.51 -1.78 10.78
CA LEU A 4 22.48 -0.36 11.14
C LEU A 4 21.17 0.21 10.57
N LEU A 5 20.31 0.73 11.43
CA LEU A 5 19.01 1.26 11.06
C LEU A 5 19.01 2.79 11.22
N GLU A 6 18.45 3.50 10.24
CA GLU A 6 18.17 4.93 10.34
C GLU A 6 16.70 5.13 10.69
N ASN A 7 16.42 5.87 11.76
CA ASN A 7 15.07 6.34 12.05
C ASN A 7 14.75 7.50 11.11
N ARG A 8 13.94 7.24 10.07
CA ARG A 8 13.55 8.24 9.06
C ARG A 8 12.81 9.48 9.60
N ARG A 9 12.40 9.47 10.87
CA ARG A 9 11.73 10.61 11.52
C ARG A 9 12.71 11.53 12.24
N THR A 10 13.72 10.96 12.87
CA THR A 10 14.69 11.68 13.71
C THR A 10 16.06 11.80 13.05
N GLY A 11 16.33 11.03 11.98
CA GLY A 11 17.64 10.87 11.38
C GLY A 11 18.65 10.12 12.25
N SER A 12 18.24 9.63 13.41
CA SER A 12 19.14 8.94 14.34
C SER A 12 19.42 7.51 13.89
N TYR A 13 20.64 7.06 14.16
CA TYR A 13 21.07 5.71 13.82
C TYR A 13 21.06 4.81 15.04
N VAL A 14 20.60 3.57 14.87
CA VAL A 14 20.66 2.52 15.89
C VAL A 14 21.26 1.25 15.31
N ARG A 15 22.17 0.63 16.05
CA ARG A 15 22.73 -0.68 15.70
C ARG A 15 21.95 -1.76 16.40
N VAL A 16 21.38 -2.69 15.64
CA VAL A 16 20.63 -3.82 16.15
C VAL A 16 21.41 -5.10 15.87
N HIS A 17 21.60 -5.90 16.91
CA HIS A 17 22.20 -7.23 16.81
C HIS A 17 21.11 -8.30 16.92
N ALA A 18 21.23 -9.36 16.14
CA ALA A 18 20.29 -10.47 16.14
C ALA A 18 21.02 -11.80 15.93
N SER A 19 20.41 -12.89 16.39
CA SER A 19 20.91 -14.25 16.14
C SER A 19 20.74 -14.65 14.67
N ALA A 20 19.67 -14.19 14.01
CA ALA A 20 19.41 -14.36 12.59
C ALA A 20 18.72 -13.11 12.02
N ILE A 21 18.91 -12.85 10.72
CA ILE A 21 18.27 -11.75 9.98
C ILE A 21 17.47 -12.34 8.82
N VAL A 22 16.23 -11.88 8.66
CA VAL A 22 15.40 -12.20 7.49
C VAL A 22 15.23 -10.95 6.65
N ASN A 23 15.70 -10.99 5.41
CA ASN A 23 15.39 -10.02 4.37
C ASN A 23 14.06 -10.41 3.70
N ALA A 24 13.00 -9.67 4.04
CA ALA A 24 11.68 -9.77 3.44
C ALA A 24 11.28 -8.45 2.74
N ALA A 25 12.25 -7.77 2.12
CA ALA A 25 12.09 -6.42 1.59
C ALA A 25 11.38 -6.36 0.22
N GLY A 26 10.71 -7.43 -0.23
CA GLY A 26 9.94 -7.44 -1.47
C GLY A 26 10.78 -6.99 -2.69
N PRO A 27 10.36 -5.97 -3.45
CA PRO A 27 11.12 -5.45 -4.60
C PRO A 27 12.56 -5.01 -4.27
N TRP A 28 12.82 -4.63 -3.02
CA TRP A 28 14.13 -4.20 -2.53
C TRP A 28 15.01 -5.35 -2.03
N ALA A 29 14.57 -6.61 -2.14
CA ALA A 29 15.30 -7.75 -1.60
C ALA A 29 16.74 -7.84 -2.14
N GLY A 30 16.96 -7.53 -3.43
CA GLY A 30 18.29 -7.48 -4.02
C GLY A 30 19.20 -6.40 -3.44
N GLU A 31 18.67 -5.19 -3.23
CA GLU A 31 19.42 -4.09 -2.62
C GLU A 31 19.82 -4.42 -1.17
N ILE A 32 18.91 -5.00 -0.40
CA ILE A 32 19.20 -5.42 0.99
C ILE A 32 20.22 -6.56 1.03
N ALA A 33 20.15 -7.52 0.12
CA ALA A 33 21.12 -8.62 0.03
C ALA A 33 22.53 -8.11 -0.30
N LYS A 34 22.65 -7.13 -1.21
CA LYS A 34 23.93 -6.51 -1.60
C LYS A 34 24.66 -5.87 -0.42
N LEU A 35 23.94 -5.32 0.57
CA LEU A 35 24.55 -4.76 1.78
C LEU A 35 25.35 -5.80 2.59
N ALA A 36 25.04 -7.10 2.41
CA ALA A 36 25.75 -8.22 3.03
C ALA A 36 26.68 -8.96 2.05
N GLY A 37 26.91 -8.42 0.85
CA GLY A 37 27.75 -9.06 -0.19
C GLY A 37 27.06 -10.19 -0.96
N ALA A 38 25.76 -10.40 -0.76
CA ALA A 38 24.98 -11.37 -1.52
C ALA A 38 24.37 -10.74 -2.78
N ASP A 39 24.26 -11.50 -3.87
CA ASP A 39 23.61 -11.05 -5.09
C ASP A 39 22.29 -11.80 -5.30
N ILE A 40 21.19 -11.04 -5.39
CA ILE A 40 19.86 -11.53 -5.72
C ILE A 40 19.37 -10.69 -6.89
N HIS A 41 19.19 -11.33 -8.04
CA HIS A 41 18.58 -10.69 -9.19
C HIS A 41 17.06 -10.70 -9.08
N MET A 42 16.49 -9.52 -9.31
CA MET A 42 15.06 -9.27 -9.27
C MET A 42 14.68 -8.54 -10.56
N THR A 43 13.63 -9.01 -11.22
CA THR A 43 12.92 -8.25 -12.24
C THR A 43 11.79 -7.46 -11.58
N HIS A 44 11.71 -6.17 -11.89
CA HIS A 44 10.72 -5.26 -11.36
C HIS A 44 9.63 -5.05 -12.41
N ASP A 45 8.43 -5.55 -12.14
CA ASP A 45 7.27 -5.40 -13.03
C ASP A 45 6.24 -4.46 -12.42
N ARG A 46 6.14 -3.24 -12.96
CA ARG A 46 5.17 -2.23 -12.55
C ARG A 46 3.79 -2.54 -13.12
N GLY A 47 2.78 -2.45 -12.26
CA GLY A 47 1.38 -2.50 -12.67
C GLY A 47 0.59 -1.31 -12.16
N VAL A 48 -0.13 -0.65 -13.08
CA VAL A 48 -1.03 0.47 -12.82
C VAL A 48 -2.46 -0.03 -12.61
N MET A 49 -3.18 0.63 -11.70
CA MET A 49 -4.60 0.44 -11.43
C MET A 49 -5.31 1.79 -11.39
N VAL A 50 -6.59 1.81 -11.77
CA VAL A 50 -7.44 3.01 -11.73
C VAL A 50 -8.72 2.70 -10.94
N ALA A 51 -9.00 3.52 -9.93
CA ALA A 51 -10.28 3.50 -9.21
C ALA A 51 -11.28 4.46 -9.87
N MET A 52 -12.50 3.98 -10.09
CA MET A 52 -13.62 4.72 -10.66
C MET A 52 -14.63 5.08 -9.58
N ASN A 53 -15.29 6.23 -9.70
CA ASN A 53 -16.24 6.71 -8.70
C ASN A 53 -17.57 5.94 -8.63
N VAL A 54 -17.83 5.05 -9.59
CA VAL A 54 -19.04 4.24 -9.67
C VAL A 54 -18.70 2.77 -9.46
N ARG A 55 -19.45 2.12 -8.57
CA ARG A 55 -19.42 0.67 -8.40
C ARG A 55 -20.34 -0.02 -9.40
N TRP A 56 -19.89 -0.18 -10.64
CA TRP A 56 -20.68 -0.80 -11.72
C TRP A 56 -21.11 -2.24 -11.43
N VAL A 57 -20.31 -2.97 -10.65
CA VAL A 57 -20.47 -4.41 -10.46
C VAL A 57 -20.55 -4.79 -8.99
N ASN A 58 -21.31 -5.85 -8.68
CA ASN A 58 -21.39 -6.42 -7.33
C ASN A 58 -20.43 -7.59 -7.09
N THR A 59 -19.84 -8.12 -8.17
CA THR A 59 -18.88 -9.23 -8.16
C THR A 59 -17.67 -8.88 -9.03
N ILE A 60 -16.59 -9.64 -8.89
CA ILE A 60 -15.40 -9.50 -9.73
C ILE A 60 -15.75 -9.92 -11.16
N ILE A 61 -15.39 -9.10 -12.14
CA ILE A 61 -15.43 -9.47 -13.56
C ILE A 61 -14.00 -9.73 -14.01
N ASN A 62 -13.81 -10.85 -14.71
CA ASN A 62 -12.60 -11.18 -15.44
C ASN A 62 -12.98 -11.35 -16.91
N ARG A 63 -12.16 -10.80 -17.82
CA ARG A 63 -12.39 -10.86 -19.26
C ARG A 63 -12.43 -12.29 -19.84
N LEU A 64 -11.91 -13.28 -19.11
CA LEU A 64 -11.80 -14.69 -19.51
C LEU A 64 -11.11 -14.87 -20.87
N ALA A 65 -10.14 -14.01 -21.16
CA ALA A 65 -9.28 -14.10 -22.34
C ALA A 65 -7.88 -14.59 -21.94
N THR A 66 -6.99 -14.76 -22.91
CA THR A 66 -5.55 -14.90 -22.63
C THR A 66 -5.10 -13.71 -21.77
N PRO A 67 -4.34 -13.95 -20.68
CA PRO A 67 -3.95 -12.89 -19.76
C PRO A 67 -3.35 -11.68 -20.47
N SER A 68 -3.97 -10.53 -20.28
CA SER A 68 -3.67 -9.24 -20.89
C SER A 68 -3.83 -8.11 -19.86
N ASP A 69 -3.58 -6.86 -20.27
CA ASP A 69 -3.73 -5.71 -19.39
C ASP A 69 -5.18 -5.31 -19.20
N GLY A 70 -5.53 -4.89 -17.98
CA GLY A 70 -6.89 -4.43 -17.68
C GLY A 70 -7.95 -5.56 -17.71
N ASP A 71 -7.55 -6.80 -17.46
CA ASP A 71 -8.43 -7.97 -17.54
C ASP A 71 -9.46 -8.08 -16.41
N ILE A 72 -9.27 -7.37 -15.30
CA ILE A 72 -10.05 -7.59 -14.08
C ILE A 72 -10.64 -6.28 -13.57
N LEU A 73 -11.96 -6.28 -13.40
CA LEU A 73 -12.68 -5.22 -12.70
C LEU A 73 -13.13 -5.73 -11.33
N VAL A 74 -12.64 -5.08 -10.27
CA VAL A 74 -12.89 -5.48 -8.88
C VAL A 74 -13.77 -4.43 -8.19
N PRO A 75 -14.94 -4.80 -7.63
CA PRO A 75 -15.67 -3.91 -6.75
C PRO A 75 -14.98 -3.79 -5.39
N VAL A 76 -14.73 -2.55 -4.95
CA VAL A 76 -14.07 -2.26 -3.66
C VAL A 76 -14.89 -1.21 -2.92
N GLY A 77 -15.69 -1.62 -1.94
CA GLY A 77 -16.61 -0.69 -1.26
C GLY A 77 -17.56 -0.04 -2.26
N THR A 78 -17.63 1.29 -2.26
CA THR A 78 -18.50 2.10 -3.15
C THR A 78 -17.89 2.40 -4.53
N VAL A 79 -16.70 1.86 -4.83
CA VAL A 79 -15.98 2.09 -6.08
C VAL A 79 -15.70 0.80 -6.83
N CYS A 80 -15.26 0.91 -8.08
CA CYS A 80 -14.65 -0.19 -8.83
C CYS A 80 -13.21 0.14 -9.17
N VAL A 81 -12.36 -0.88 -9.23
CA VAL A 81 -10.95 -0.78 -9.61
C VAL A 81 -10.72 -1.63 -10.84
N ILE A 82 -10.20 -1.01 -11.91
CA ILE A 82 -9.75 -1.69 -13.12
C ILE A 82 -8.24 -1.86 -13.06
N GLY A 83 -7.77 -3.04 -13.46
CA GLY A 83 -6.35 -3.28 -13.56
C GLY A 83 -5.96 -4.67 -14.08
N THR A 84 -4.67 -4.94 -14.23
CA THR A 84 -3.55 -3.97 -14.15
C THR A 84 -2.81 -3.90 -15.47
N THR A 85 -1.85 -3.00 -15.60
CA THR A 85 -0.77 -3.11 -16.59
C THR A 85 0.38 -4.02 -16.11
N SER A 86 1.33 -4.29 -17.00
CA SER A 86 2.59 -4.99 -16.72
C SER A 86 3.70 -4.36 -17.58
N VAL A 87 4.58 -3.61 -16.94
CA VAL A 87 5.70 -2.90 -17.57
C VAL A 87 6.96 -3.14 -16.74
N VAL A 88 7.99 -3.70 -17.36
CA VAL A 88 9.30 -3.87 -16.69
C VAL A 88 9.94 -2.49 -16.48
N VAL A 89 10.45 -2.26 -15.28
CA VAL A 89 11.12 -1.03 -14.85
C VAL A 89 12.48 -1.34 -14.24
N ASP A 90 13.34 -0.33 -14.12
CA ASP A 90 14.71 -0.52 -13.66
C ASP A 90 14.81 -0.55 -12.13
N ARG A 91 13.97 0.23 -11.44
CA ARG A 91 14.02 0.39 -9.98
C ARG A 91 12.70 0.01 -9.29
N PRO A 92 12.76 -0.52 -8.05
CA PRO A 92 11.60 -0.77 -7.20
C PRO A 92 10.64 0.42 -7.01
N ASP A 93 11.18 1.64 -7.05
CA ASP A 93 10.49 2.90 -6.79
C ASP A 93 10.12 3.68 -8.06
N ASP A 94 10.36 3.11 -9.24
CA ASP A 94 9.84 3.62 -10.49
C ASP A 94 8.32 3.38 -10.51
N LEU A 95 7.57 4.37 -10.03
CA LEU A 95 6.12 4.30 -9.82
C LEU A 95 5.34 5.32 -10.66
N ASP A 96 6.00 5.95 -11.63
CA ASP A 96 5.36 6.91 -12.53
C ASP A 96 4.22 6.25 -13.31
N ILE A 97 3.19 7.02 -13.62
CA ILE A 97 1.98 6.56 -14.29
C ILE A 97 1.78 7.39 -15.57
N PRO A 98 2.25 6.88 -16.72
CA PRO A 98 2.01 7.47 -18.03
C PRO A 98 0.53 7.59 -18.35
N ALA A 99 0.17 8.61 -19.14
CA ALA A 99 -1.20 8.84 -19.57
C ALA A 99 -1.72 7.73 -20.49
N GLU A 100 -0.85 7.08 -21.28
CA GLU A 100 -1.23 5.94 -22.11
C GLU A 100 -1.74 4.75 -21.28
N GLU A 101 -1.13 4.45 -20.14
CA GLU A 101 -1.55 3.34 -19.27
C GLU A 101 -2.90 3.63 -18.62
N ILE A 102 -3.19 4.89 -18.28
CA ILE A 102 -4.53 5.27 -17.86
C ILE A 102 -5.54 5.04 -18.98
N THR A 103 -5.21 5.49 -20.19
CA THR A 103 -6.10 5.34 -21.35
C THR A 103 -6.37 3.87 -21.64
N GLN A 104 -5.33 3.03 -21.59
CA GLN A 104 -5.41 1.58 -21.73
C GLN A 104 -6.34 0.95 -20.70
N MET A 105 -6.26 1.35 -19.42
CA MET A 105 -7.17 0.86 -18.37
C MET A 105 -8.62 1.28 -18.62
N LEU A 106 -8.83 2.51 -19.08
CA LEU A 106 -10.17 3.02 -19.40
C LEU A 106 -10.77 2.31 -20.62
N ASP A 107 -9.97 2.02 -21.64
CA ASP A 107 -10.40 1.28 -22.84
C ASP A 107 -10.71 -0.19 -22.51
N ALA A 108 -9.86 -0.84 -21.70
CA ALA A 108 -10.10 -2.20 -21.22
C ALA A 108 -11.39 -2.30 -20.39
N GLY A 109 -11.65 -1.29 -19.55
CA GLY A 109 -12.90 -1.20 -18.79
C GLY A 109 -14.14 -1.04 -19.68
N GLU A 110 -14.07 -0.24 -20.73
CA GLU A 110 -15.17 -0.01 -21.69
C GLU A 110 -15.54 -1.29 -22.47
N ILE A 111 -14.57 -2.15 -22.75
CA ILE A 111 -14.82 -3.46 -23.37
C ILE A 111 -15.67 -4.36 -22.46
N MET A 112 -15.44 -4.32 -21.14
CA MET A 112 -16.14 -5.18 -20.18
C MET A 112 -17.48 -4.60 -19.73
N ILE A 113 -17.55 -3.28 -19.55
CA ILE A 113 -18.72 -2.57 -19.01
C ILE A 113 -19.08 -1.41 -19.94
N PRO A 114 -20.27 -1.41 -20.54
CA PRO A 114 -20.74 -0.27 -21.32
C PRO A 114 -20.76 1.01 -20.48
N ASP A 115 -20.37 2.13 -21.09
CA ASP A 115 -20.33 3.46 -20.46
C ASP A 115 -19.32 3.62 -19.31
N PHE A 116 -18.38 2.69 -19.17
CA PHE A 116 -17.35 2.74 -18.15
C PHE A 116 -16.59 4.08 -18.13
N ARG A 117 -16.22 4.59 -19.31
CA ARG A 117 -15.48 5.85 -19.49
C ARG A 117 -16.29 7.11 -19.13
N LYS A 118 -17.62 7.01 -19.04
CA LYS A 118 -18.46 8.13 -18.57
C LYS A 118 -18.31 8.36 -17.07
N ALA A 119 -17.87 7.34 -16.32
CA ALA A 119 -17.57 7.47 -14.90
C ALA A 119 -16.26 8.25 -14.69
N ARG A 120 -16.16 8.93 -13.55
CA ARG A 120 -14.96 9.69 -13.18
C ARG A 120 -13.91 8.76 -12.58
N ALA A 121 -12.72 8.76 -13.15
CA ALA A 121 -11.53 8.20 -12.50
C ALA A 121 -11.17 9.04 -11.27
N LEU A 122 -11.13 8.41 -10.11
CA LEU A 122 -10.86 9.06 -8.82
C LEU A 122 -9.38 9.12 -8.49
N ARG A 123 -8.67 8.02 -8.74
CA ARG A 123 -7.26 7.84 -8.38
C ARG A 123 -6.64 6.74 -9.23
N ALA A 124 -5.39 6.93 -9.62
CA ALA A 124 -4.53 5.89 -10.12
C ALA A 124 -3.38 5.61 -9.13
N TRP A 125 -2.89 4.39 -9.11
CA TRP A 125 -1.66 4.03 -8.39
C TRP A 125 -0.92 2.93 -9.14
N ALA A 126 0.40 2.90 -8.93
CA ALA A 126 1.27 1.85 -9.42
C ALA A 126 1.83 1.06 -8.23
N GLY A 127 2.18 -0.20 -8.49
CA GLY A 127 3.02 -0.98 -7.60
C GLY A 127 3.95 -1.87 -8.41
N VAL A 128 5.15 -2.12 -7.88
CA VAL A 128 6.15 -2.98 -8.52
C VAL A 128 6.08 -4.38 -7.91
N ARG A 129 6.00 -5.39 -8.78
CA ARG A 129 6.00 -6.81 -8.40
C ARG A 129 7.45 -7.30 -8.27
N PRO A 130 7.81 -7.96 -7.17
CA PRO A 130 9.15 -8.52 -6.98
C PRO A 130 9.27 -9.90 -7.64
N LEU A 131 9.67 -9.93 -8.91
CA LEU A 131 9.86 -11.19 -9.63
C LEU A 131 11.30 -11.66 -9.42
N TYR A 132 11.46 -12.85 -8.84
CA TYR A 132 12.79 -13.42 -8.58
C TYR A 132 13.30 -14.15 -9.82
N ASP A 133 14.50 -13.80 -10.25
CA ASP A 133 15.19 -14.43 -11.38
C ASP A 133 16.27 -15.37 -10.84
N PRO A 134 16.02 -16.69 -10.78
CA PRO A 134 17.06 -17.61 -10.36
C PRO A 134 18.21 -17.55 -11.37
N PRO A 135 19.48 -17.59 -10.93
CA PRO A 135 20.61 -17.65 -11.83
C PRO A 135 20.44 -18.87 -12.75
N GLN A 136 20.38 -18.64 -14.07
CA GLN A 136 20.29 -19.70 -15.06
C GLN A 136 21.49 -20.63 -14.88
N LYS A 137 21.25 -21.86 -14.43
CA LYS A 137 22.26 -22.92 -14.58
C LYS A 137 22.53 -23.06 -16.08
N ARG A 138 23.82 -23.09 -16.43
CA ARG A 138 24.37 -23.29 -17.79
C ARG A 138 23.40 -23.95 -18.78
N ALA A 139 23.18 -23.25 -19.90
CA ALA A 139 22.53 -23.68 -21.15
C ALA A 139 22.06 -25.15 -21.19
N GLY A 140 20.73 -25.36 -21.15
CA GLY A 140 20.16 -26.69 -21.43
C GLY A 140 18.69 -26.89 -21.07
N GLU A 141 18.14 -26.14 -20.11
CA GLU A 141 16.75 -26.36 -19.67
C GLU A 141 16.00 -25.03 -19.64
N ALA A 142 15.30 -24.75 -20.74
CA ALA A 142 14.35 -23.65 -20.82
C ALA A 142 13.05 -24.07 -20.10
N GLU A 143 12.88 -23.63 -18.85
CA GLU A 143 11.55 -23.47 -18.26
C GLU A 143 11.28 -21.97 -18.06
N GLY A 144 10.54 -21.40 -19.02
CA GLY A 144 10.01 -20.03 -18.98
C GLY A 144 10.86 -19.03 -19.76
N GLY A 145 10.51 -18.82 -21.04
CA GLY A 145 11.19 -17.89 -21.92
C GLY A 145 11.21 -16.45 -21.39
N LEU A 146 12.36 -15.80 -21.57
CA LEU A 146 12.52 -14.35 -21.50
C LEU A 146 11.73 -13.70 -22.64
N GLY A 147 10.42 -13.58 -22.48
CA GLY A 147 9.62 -12.62 -23.23
C GLY A 147 9.75 -11.24 -22.58
N ALA A 148 9.62 -10.17 -23.36
CA ALA A 148 9.58 -8.78 -22.88
C ALA A 148 8.39 -8.46 -21.95
N ASP A 149 7.67 -9.49 -21.48
CA ASP A 149 6.47 -9.42 -20.66
C ASP A 149 6.73 -10.12 -19.32
N GLY A 150 6.87 -9.32 -18.25
CA GLY A 150 7.13 -9.81 -16.88
C GLY A 150 6.06 -10.76 -16.35
N ARG A 151 4.91 -10.88 -17.03
CA ARG A 151 3.83 -11.82 -16.70
C ARG A 151 4.27 -13.29 -16.68
N PHE A 152 5.31 -13.66 -17.43
CA PHE A 152 5.75 -15.05 -17.60
C PHE A 152 6.84 -15.53 -16.61
N ILE A 153 7.42 -14.63 -15.80
CA ILE A 153 8.40 -15.03 -14.79
C ILE A 153 7.67 -15.75 -13.64
N THR A 154 8.25 -16.86 -13.16
CA THR A 154 7.59 -17.74 -12.19
C THR A 154 7.26 -16.98 -10.91
N ARG A 155 5.96 -16.98 -10.53
CA ARG A 155 5.48 -16.31 -9.30
C ARG A 155 5.65 -17.17 -8.04
N SER A 156 6.57 -18.14 -8.08
CA SER A 156 6.88 -18.99 -6.93
C SER A 156 7.71 -18.21 -5.91
N PHE A 157 7.71 -18.63 -4.66
CA PHE A 157 8.57 -18.04 -3.63
C PHE A 157 9.74 -18.96 -3.31
N ARG A 158 10.84 -18.37 -2.86
CA ARG A 158 12.06 -19.07 -2.45
C ARG A 158 12.62 -18.46 -1.17
N ALA A 159 13.02 -19.35 -0.26
CA ALA A 159 13.88 -19.00 0.86
C ALA A 159 15.34 -19.25 0.46
N LEU A 160 16.19 -18.25 0.63
CA LEU A 160 17.59 -18.26 0.24
C LEU A 160 18.47 -18.09 1.49
N SER A 161 19.52 -18.90 1.60
CA SER A 161 20.59 -18.73 2.57
C SER A 161 21.78 -18.05 1.90
N HIS A 162 22.49 -17.22 2.66
CA HIS A 162 23.66 -16.47 2.22
C HIS A 162 24.95 -16.94 2.90
N ALA A 163 24.97 -18.19 3.37
CA ALA A 163 26.13 -18.77 4.04
C ALA A 163 27.36 -18.92 3.13
N ASP A 164 27.13 -19.17 1.85
CA ASP A 164 28.13 -19.30 0.79
C ASP A 164 28.95 -18.01 0.57
N VAL A 165 28.34 -16.85 0.77
CA VAL A 165 29.00 -15.53 0.71
C VAL A 165 29.45 -15.03 2.09
N GLY A 166 29.53 -15.91 3.09
CA GLY A 166 29.99 -15.56 4.43
C GLY A 166 28.94 -14.87 5.33
N ALA A 167 27.67 -14.83 4.90
CA ALA A 167 26.56 -14.23 5.63
C ALA A 167 25.59 -15.30 6.19
N ALA A 168 26.12 -16.35 6.83
CA ALA A 168 25.35 -17.53 7.27
C ALA A 168 24.15 -17.26 8.19
N GLY A 169 24.12 -16.12 8.89
CA GLY A 169 22.99 -15.70 9.72
C GLY A 169 21.93 -14.85 8.99
N MET A 170 22.07 -14.62 7.68
CA MET A 170 21.13 -13.87 6.86
C MET A 170 20.38 -14.83 5.92
N LEU A 171 19.06 -14.70 5.92
CA LEU A 171 18.16 -15.43 5.04
C LEU A 171 17.33 -14.43 4.25
N SER A 172 16.91 -14.77 3.02
CA SER A 172 16.01 -13.93 2.22
C SER A 172 14.80 -14.71 1.75
N ILE A 173 13.63 -14.08 1.78
CA ILE A 173 12.40 -14.61 1.19
C ILE A 173 12.03 -13.75 -0.01
N VAL A 174 12.05 -14.35 -1.20
CA VAL A 174 11.87 -13.65 -2.48
C VAL A 174 10.75 -14.27 -3.30
N GLY A 175 10.16 -13.48 -4.19
CA GLY A 175 9.01 -13.87 -5.01
C GLY A 175 7.72 -14.02 -4.20
N GLY A 176 6.82 -14.88 -4.68
CA GLY A 176 5.53 -15.16 -4.05
C GLY A 176 4.44 -14.12 -4.31
N LYS A 177 3.32 -14.29 -3.59
CA LYS A 177 2.11 -13.46 -3.70
C LYS A 177 1.56 -13.17 -2.31
N LEU A 178 0.75 -12.12 -2.21
CA LEU A 178 -0.03 -11.88 -1.00
C LEU A 178 -0.88 -13.10 -0.62
N THR A 179 -1.44 -13.85 -1.58
CA THR A 179 -2.23 -15.06 -1.27
C THR A 179 -1.41 -16.21 -0.67
N THR A 180 -0.09 -16.22 -0.85
CA THR A 180 0.81 -17.25 -0.32
C THR A 180 1.62 -16.78 0.89
N TYR A 181 1.37 -15.58 1.41
CA TYR A 181 2.19 -14.95 2.44
C TYR A 181 2.40 -15.83 3.69
N ARG A 182 1.37 -16.56 4.12
CA ARG A 182 1.46 -17.46 5.28
C ARG A 182 2.41 -18.63 5.03
N GLN A 183 2.36 -19.24 3.84
CA GLN A 183 3.27 -20.34 3.47
C GLN A 183 4.70 -19.83 3.29
N MET A 184 4.87 -18.61 2.78
CA MET A 184 6.16 -17.93 2.71
C MET A 184 6.75 -17.73 4.11
N ALA A 185 5.93 -17.21 5.05
CA ALA A 185 6.33 -16.98 6.43
C ALA A 185 6.68 -18.29 7.15
N GLU A 186 5.90 -19.34 6.93
CA GLU A 186 6.17 -20.69 7.44
C GLU A 186 7.52 -21.21 6.93
N LYS A 187 7.74 -21.20 5.60
CA LYS A 187 8.98 -21.67 4.99
C LYS A 187 10.20 -20.94 5.51
N ILE A 188 10.20 -19.61 5.53
CA ILE A 188 11.36 -18.84 6.01
C ILE A 188 11.58 -19.01 7.53
N SER A 189 10.51 -19.18 8.31
CA SER A 189 10.64 -19.46 9.75
C SER A 189 11.23 -20.85 10.00
N ASP A 190 10.89 -21.85 9.19
CA ASP A 190 11.49 -23.19 9.29
C ASP A 190 13.00 -23.15 9.01
N GLU A 191 13.45 -22.38 8.02
CA GLU A 191 14.89 -22.18 7.74
C GLU A 191 15.59 -21.44 8.90
N VAL A 192 14.95 -20.42 9.49
CA VAL A 192 15.48 -19.74 10.69
C VAL A 192 15.59 -20.71 11.86
N CYS A 193 14.56 -21.52 12.11
CA CYS A 193 14.55 -22.53 13.17
C CYS A 193 15.67 -23.56 12.96
N ALA A 194 15.85 -24.05 11.74
CA ALA A 194 16.94 -24.97 11.40
C ALA A 194 18.32 -24.35 11.67
N TYR A 195 18.53 -23.09 11.26
CA TYR A 195 19.77 -22.36 11.53
C TYR A 195 20.04 -22.15 13.03
N LEU A 196 19.00 -21.84 13.81
CA LEU A 196 19.11 -21.62 15.26
C LEU A 196 19.11 -22.91 16.10
N GLY A 197 18.94 -24.09 15.47
CA GLY A 197 18.82 -25.36 16.18
C GLY A 197 17.51 -25.51 16.98
N VAL A 198 16.47 -24.75 16.62
CA VAL A 198 15.16 -24.77 17.29
C VAL A 198 14.25 -25.80 16.62
N GLN A 199 13.74 -26.75 17.41
CA GLN A 199 12.74 -27.71 16.94
C GLN A 199 11.34 -27.28 17.38
N ALA A 200 10.63 -26.59 16.49
CA ALA A 200 9.25 -26.19 16.72
C ALA A 200 8.41 -26.43 15.47
N LYS A 201 7.16 -26.88 15.64
CA LYS A 201 6.20 -27.00 14.54
C LYS A 201 5.50 -25.66 14.32
N CYS A 202 5.36 -25.26 13.06
CA CYS A 202 4.57 -24.09 12.69
C CYS A 202 3.10 -24.28 13.08
N ARG A 203 2.50 -23.23 13.68
CA ARG A 203 1.08 -23.19 14.10
C ARG A 203 0.28 -22.08 13.41
N THR A 204 0.88 -21.41 12.42
CA THR A 204 0.29 -20.21 11.81
C THR A 204 -1.00 -20.49 11.04
N ALA A 205 -1.20 -21.72 10.57
CA ALA A 205 -2.45 -22.13 9.91
C ALA A 205 -3.66 -22.17 10.89
N GLU A 206 -3.39 -22.37 12.17
CA GLU A 206 -4.41 -22.48 13.23
C GLU A 206 -4.52 -21.19 14.05
N THR A 207 -3.54 -20.30 13.93
CA THR A 207 -3.47 -19.05 14.69
C THR A 207 -4.33 -17.98 14.03
N LEU A 208 -5.37 -17.51 14.73
CA LEU A 208 -6.17 -16.39 14.26
C LEU A 208 -5.38 -15.08 14.35
N LEU A 209 -5.45 -14.27 13.28
CA LEU A 209 -4.88 -12.92 13.31
C LEU A 209 -5.62 -12.05 14.34
N PRO A 210 -4.91 -11.12 15.02
CA PRO A 210 -5.55 -10.12 15.86
C PRO A 210 -6.62 -9.36 15.09
N LYS A 211 -7.78 -9.12 15.72
CA LYS A 211 -8.83 -8.25 15.18
C LYS A 211 -8.71 -6.86 15.82
N PRO A 212 -8.75 -5.77 15.04
CA PRO A 212 -8.81 -4.44 15.63
C PRO A 212 -10.05 -4.30 16.54
N THR A 213 -9.89 -3.63 17.68
CA THR A 213 -10.94 -3.52 18.71
C THR A 213 -12.21 -2.81 18.21
N TRP A 214 -12.11 -1.97 17.18
CA TRP A 214 -13.24 -1.29 16.54
C TRP A 214 -13.96 -2.11 15.46
N PHE A 215 -13.40 -3.25 15.04
CA PHE A 215 -14.15 -4.25 14.26
C PHE A 215 -15.01 -5.08 15.23
N GLY A 216 -16.12 -4.50 15.66
CA GLY A 216 -17.06 -5.14 16.58
C GLY A 216 -17.63 -6.45 16.03
N GLY A 217 -17.55 -7.53 16.81
CA GLY A 217 -18.29 -8.77 16.56
C GLY A 217 -17.50 -10.06 16.83
N LYS A 218 -18.14 -10.99 17.53
CA LYS A 218 -17.71 -12.41 17.57
C LYS A 218 -18.03 -13.06 16.22
N GLY A 219 -17.14 -13.91 15.71
CA GLY A 219 -17.35 -14.71 14.49
C GLY A 219 -16.77 -14.14 13.19
N ARG A 220 -16.99 -14.88 12.09
CA ARG A 220 -16.69 -14.45 10.70
C ARG A 220 -17.88 -13.64 10.19
N LYS A 221 -17.74 -12.32 10.08
CA LYS A 221 -18.69 -11.48 9.34
C LYS A 221 -18.07 -11.11 8.00
N LEU A 222 -18.78 -11.40 6.91
CA LEU A 222 -18.39 -10.92 5.60
C LEU A 222 -18.66 -9.40 5.53
N HIS A 223 -17.85 -8.69 4.75
CA HIS A 223 -18.06 -7.27 4.50
C HIS A 223 -19.38 -7.06 3.74
N THR A 224 -20.20 -6.11 4.19
CA THR A 224 -21.36 -5.60 3.45
C THR A 224 -21.16 -4.12 3.15
N LEU A 225 -21.64 -3.69 1.98
CA LEU A 225 -21.47 -2.31 1.53
C LEU A 225 -22.08 -1.29 2.50
N THR A 226 -23.23 -1.64 3.07
CA THR A 226 -24.00 -0.78 3.98
C THR A 226 -23.49 -0.81 5.43
N GLN A 227 -22.50 -1.65 5.75
CA GLN A 227 -22.07 -1.88 7.14
C GLN A 227 -21.70 -0.58 7.87
N ARG A 228 -20.97 0.32 7.22
CA ARG A 228 -20.52 1.58 7.84
C ARG A 228 -21.67 2.56 8.06
N LEU A 229 -22.58 2.67 7.08
CA LEU A 229 -23.76 3.51 7.19
C LEU A 229 -24.70 3.00 8.29
N TYR A 230 -24.96 1.69 8.30
CA TYR A 230 -25.78 1.05 9.32
C TYR A 230 -25.22 1.30 10.72
N GLN A 231 -23.91 1.18 10.90
CA GLN A 231 -23.23 1.47 12.17
C GLN A 231 -23.38 2.93 12.59
N LEU A 232 -23.32 3.87 11.65
CA LEU A 232 -23.51 5.30 11.92
C LEU A 232 -24.95 5.61 12.34
N GLU A 233 -25.95 5.11 11.61
CA GLU A 233 -27.38 5.36 11.88
C GLU A 233 -27.86 4.78 13.21
N HIS A 234 -27.20 3.72 13.70
CA HIS A 234 -27.53 3.07 14.96
C HIS A 234 -26.56 3.45 16.09
N ALA A 235 -25.65 4.41 15.86
CA ALA A 235 -24.75 4.88 16.90
C ALA A 235 -25.47 5.87 17.84
N PRO A 236 -25.20 5.81 19.16
CA PRO A 236 -25.84 6.70 20.13
C PRO A 236 -25.50 8.18 19.94
N ARG A 237 -24.45 8.51 19.18
CA ARG A 237 -24.10 9.88 18.79
C ARG A 237 -24.04 9.99 17.27
N HIS A 238 -24.96 10.74 16.69
CA HIS A 238 -25.11 10.86 15.24
C HIS A 238 -24.15 11.87 14.58
N ASN A 239 -23.34 12.64 15.35
CA ASN A 239 -22.81 13.92 14.88
C ASN A 239 -21.28 14.11 14.91
N ASP A 240 -20.51 13.04 14.72
CA ASP A 240 -19.04 13.10 14.71
C ASP A 240 -18.43 12.66 13.36
N LEU A 241 -19.14 12.87 12.25
CA LEU A 241 -18.67 12.48 10.92
C LEU A 241 -17.52 13.38 10.46
N ILE A 242 -16.36 12.80 10.19
CA ILE A 242 -15.15 13.52 9.76
C ILE A 242 -14.91 13.35 8.26
N CYS A 243 -15.12 12.14 7.74
CA CYS A 243 -15.08 11.85 6.31
C CYS A 243 -16.43 11.31 5.86
N GLU A 244 -17.19 12.13 5.16
CA GLU A 244 -18.51 11.79 4.65
C GLU A 244 -18.44 10.73 3.56
N CYS A 245 -17.41 10.80 2.71
CA CYS A 245 -17.25 9.90 1.57
C CYS A 245 -17.01 8.44 1.98
N GLU A 246 -16.35 8.22 3.12
CA GLU A 246 -15.93 6.90 3.59
C GLU A 246 -16.55 6.53 4.94
N ILE A 247 -17.44 7.39 5.44
CA ILE A 247 -18.18 7.23 6.69
C ILE A 247 -17.22 7.01 7.87
N VAL A 248 -16.22 7.91 8.00
CA VAL A 248 -15.23 7.87 9.09
C VAL A 248 -15.63 8.87 10.16
N THR A 249 -15.78 8.41 11.40
CA THR A 249 -16.15 9.24 12.55
C THR A 249 -14.94 9.68 13.37
N ARG A 250 -15.10 10.72 14.20
CA ARG A 250 -14.09 11.17 15.17
C ARG A 250 -13.68 10.04 16.10
N SER A 251 -14.64 9.31 16.66
CA SER A 251 -14.35 8.20 17.60
C SER A 251 -13.48 7.12 16.96
N GLN A 252 -13.70 6.79 15.68
CA GLN A 252 -12.84 5.86 14.94
C GLN A 252 -11.41 6.40 14.79
N LEU A 253 -11.26 7.68 14.44
CA LEU A 253 -9.94 8.32 14.34
C LEU A 253 -9.21 8.32 15.67
N GLU A 254 -9.85 8.78 16.74
CA GLU A 254 -9.25 8.83 18.08
C GLU A 254 -8.84 7.43 18.57
N THR A 255 -9.66 6.41 18.30
CA THR A 255 -9.35 5.02 18.64
C THR A 255 -8.14 4.51 17.85
N ALA A 256 -8.11 4.75 16.53
CA ALA A 256 -7.01 4.33 15.68
C ALA A 256 -5.70 5.04 16.06
N ILE A 257 -5.73 6.36 16.28
CA ILE A 257 -4.56 7.15 16.72
C ILE A 257 -3.97 6.58 18.01
N LYS A 258 -4.82 6.31 19.01
CA LYS A 258 -4.39 5.73 20.30
C LYS A 258 -3.83 4.32 20.15
N ALA A 259 -4.39 3.53 19.23
CA ALA A 259 -3.94 2.16 19.00
C ALA A 259 -2.62 2.08 18.22
N SER A 260 -2.37 3.00 17.29
CA SER A 260 -1.12 3.06 16.51
C SER A 260 0.08 3.55 17.33
N GLY A 261 -0.16 4.31 18.40
CA GLY A 261 0.88 4.82 19.29
C GLY A 261 1.59 6.06 18.75
N GLU A 262 2.80 6.30 19.24
CA GLU A 262 3.58 7.48 18.86
C GLU A 262 3.92 7.48 17.36
N GLY A 263 3.70 8.64 16.75
CA GLY A 263 4.11 8.90 15.39
C GLY A 263 3.16 8.42 14.29
N VAL A 264 1.95 7.99 14.61
CA VAL A 264 0.91 7.71 13.61
C VAL A 264 0.74 8.86 12.61
N SER A 265 0.72 8.53 11.32
CA SER A 265 0.48 9.50 10.24
C SER A 265 -0.97 9.46 9.76
N LEU A 266 -1.43 10.53 9.10
CA LEU A 266 -2.73 10.52 8.43
C LEU A 266 -2.80 9.47 7.30
N ASP A 267 -1.67 9.08 6.70
CA ASP A 267 -1.63 8.02 5.70
C ASP A 267 -1.85 6.63 6.32
N ASP A 268 -1.40 6.42 7.55
CA ASP A 268 -1.71 5.20 8.31
C ASP A 268 -3.20 5.13 8.63
N LEU A 269 -3.79 6.24 9.09
CA LEU A 269 -5.24 6.34 9.31
C LEU A 269 -6.05 6.15 8.01
N ARG A 270 -5.50 6.56 6.86
CA ARG A 270 -6.09 6.23 5.55
C ARG A 270 -6.08 4.74 5.31
N ARG A 271 -4.98 4.02 5.56
CA ARG A 271 -4.90 2.58 5.35
C ARG A 271 -5.87 1.83 6.27
N ASP A 272 -5.98 2.26 7.53
CA ASP A 272 -6.80 1.59 8.53
C ASP A 272 -8.30 1.90 8.39
N LEU A 273 -8.65 3.16 8.14
CA LEU A 273 -10.04 3.63 8.19
C LEU A 273 -10.61 3.98 6.80
N ARG A 274 -9.77 4.04 5.77
CA ARG A 274 -10.09 4.61 4.44
C ARG A 274 -10.30 6.13 4.45
N LEU A 275 -9.77 6.83 5.45
CA LEU A 275 -9.82 8.30 5.52
C LEU A 275 -9.34 8.93 4.20
N GLY A 276 -10.18 9.77 3.57
CA GLY A 276 -9.80 10.49 2.35
C GLY A 276 -9.66 9.62 1.09
N MET A 277 -10.08 8.35 1.12
CA MET A 277 -10.05 7.47 -0.06
C MET A 277 -11.22 7.69 -1.03
N GLY A 278 -12.29 8.33 -0.56
CA GLY A 278 -13.51 8.54 -1.34
C GLY A 278 -13.43 9.67 -2.38
N PRO A 279 -14.54 10.04 -3.02
CA PRO A 279 -14.53 10.87 -4.23
C PRO A 279 -13.94 12.29 -4.09
N CYS A 280 -13.89 12.86 -2.88
CA CYS A 280 -13.26 14.15 -2.63
C CYS A 280 -11.75 14.08 -2.42
N GLN A 281 -11.15 12.87 -2.37
CA GLN A 281 -9.71 12.66 -2.22
C GLN A 281 -9.07 13.44 -1.07
N ALA A 282 -9.74 13.42 0.09
CA ALA A 282 -9.40 14.17 1.30
C ALA A 282 -9.67 15.68 1.28
N GLY A 283 -10.32 16.23 0.26
CA GLY A 283 -10.70 17.64 0.15
C GLY A 283 -11.27 18.27 1.43
N PHE A 284 -12.20 17.57 2.09
CA PHE A 284 -12.91 18.10 3.27
C PHE A 284 -12.48 17.49 4.60
N CYS A 285 -11.99 16.25 4.61
CA CYS A 285 -11.68 15.55 5.85
C CYS A 285 -10.21 15.70 6.28
N GLY A 286 -9.30 16.07 5.38
CA GLY A 286 -7.86 16.13 5.64
C GLY A 286 -7.51 17.07 6.79
N TYR A 287 -7.90 18.35 6.70
CA TYR A 287 -7.62 19.34 7.75
C TYR A 287 -8.32 19.00 9.08
N ARG A 288 -9.54 18.44 9.03
CA ARG A 288 -10.28 18.00 10.22
C ARG A 288 -9.53 16.88 10.95
N ALA A 289 -9.07 15.88 10.20
CA ALA A 289 -8.30 14.76 10.73
C ALA A 289 -6.94 15.22 11.28
N ALA A 290 -6.26 16.16 10.63
CA ALA A 290 -5.03 16.76 11.15
C ALA A 290 -5.25 17.45 12.50
N GLY A 291 -6.36 18.19 12.65
CA GLY A 291 -6.74 18.81 13.93
C GLY A 291 -7.04 17.78 15.02
N ILE A 292 -7.71 16.68 14.69
CA ILE A 292 -7.97 15.58 15.64
C ILE A 292 -6.66 14.90 16.05
N LEU A 293 -5.78 14.64 15.09
CA LEU A 293 -4.45 14.08 15.35
C LEU A 293 -3.69 14.95 16.36
N ASN A 294 -3.71 16.27 16.17
CA ASN A 294 -3.12 17.22 17.11
C ASN A 294 -3.74 17.12 18.51
N GLN A 295 -5.07 17.13 18.59
CA GLN A 295 -5.80 17.09 19.86
C GLN A 295 -5.53 15.82 20.66
N VAL A 296 -5.39 14.68 19.99
CA VAL A 296 -5.20 13.38 20.65
C VAL A 296 -3.74 13.17 21.05
N THR A 297 -2.79 13.58 20.20
CA THR A 297 -1.36 13.37 20.44
C THR A 297 -0.71 14.49 21.25
N HIS A 298 -1.37 15.64 21.36
CA HIS A 298 -0.81 16.88 21.92
C HIS A 298 0.52 17.29 21.27
N ALA A 299 0.73 16.87 20.02
CA ALA A 299 1.91 17.24 19.24
C ALA A 299 2.00 18.76 19.01
N PRO A 300 3.20 19.32 18.77
CA PRO A 300 3.34 20.70 18.35
C PRO A 300 2.51 21.00 17.09
N PRO A 301 1.87 22.18 16.97
CA PRO A 301 1.04 22.52 15.81
C PRO A 301 1.73 22.32 14.45
N ALA A 302 3.04 22.59 14.39
CA ALA A 302 3.86 22.40 13.20
C ALA A 302 3.85 20.95 12.67
N GLN A 303 3.79 19.95 13.57
CA GLN A 303 3.73 18.55 13.17
C GLN A 303 2.39 18.21 12.50
N SER A 304 1.30 18.81 12.95
CA SER A 304 -0.04 18.61 12.38
C SER A 304 -0.16 19.24 10.99
N VAL A 305 0.49 20.38 10.79
CA VAL A 305 0.64 21.03 9.48
C VAL A 305 1.44 20.13 8.53
N ALA A 306 2.59 19.62 8.96
CA ALA A 306 3.40 18.70 8.17
C ALA A 306 2.61 17.43 7.81
N ALA A 307 1.91 16.84 8.77
CA ALA A 307 1.05 15.68 8.55
C ALA A 307 -0.06 15.96 7.53
N LEU A 308 -0.69 17.14 7.60
CA LEU A 308 -1.69 17.56 6.61
C LEU A 308 -1.08 17.69 5.21
N ARG A 309 0.03 18.41 5.09
CA ARG A 309 0.74 18.60 3.81
C ARG A 309 1.09 17.26 3.18
N ASP A 310 1.75 16.38 3.94
CA ASP A 310 2.22 15.09 3.44
C ASP A 310 1.03 14.20 3.02
N PHE A 311 -0.08 14.28 3.76
CA PHE A 311 -1.31 13.57 3.41
C PHE A 311 -1.92 14.06 2.11
N ILE A 312 -2.04 15.39 1.91
CA ILE A 312 -2.57 15.97 0.68
C ILE A 312 -1.65 15.68 -0.51
N GLU A 313 -0.33 15.72 -0.32
CA GLU A 313 0.63 15.35 -1.36
C GLU A 313 0.47 13.88 -1.79
N GLU A 314 0.32 12.95 -0.85
CA GLU A 314 0.06 11.54 -1.15
C GLU A 314 -1.28 11.35 -1.88
N ARG A 315 -2.31 12.14 -1.54
CA ARG A 315 -3.56 12.14 -2.32
C ARG A 315 -3.34 12.69 -3.73
N PHE A 316 -2.62 13.80 -3.86
CA PHE A 316 -2.34 14.45 -5.13
C PHE A 316 -1.54 13.55 -6.09
N ARG A 317 -0.53 12.81 -5.60
CA ARG A 317 0.29 11.89 -6.42
C ARG A 317 -0.56 10.94 -7.28
N GLY A 318 -1.60 10.34 -6.70
CA GLY A 318 -2.50 9.44 -7.43
C GLY A 318 -3.58 10.13 -8.26
N ASN A 319 -3.80 11.43 -8.05
CA ASN A 319 -4.74 12.24 -8.86
C ASN A 319 -4.04 12.92 -10.03
N ARG A 320 -2.73 13.19 -9.92
CA ARG A 320 -1.91 13.86 -10.93
C ARG A 320 -2.07 13.27 -12.33
N PRO A 321 -2.03 11.94 -12.55
CA PRO A 321 -2.22 11.38 -13.88
C PRO A 321 -3.68 11.38 -14.34
N LEU A 322 -4.61 11.99 -13.59
CA LEU A 322 -6.06 12.01 -13.83
C LEU A 322 -6.64 13.43 -13.93
N LEU A 323 -5.82 14.46 -14.14
CA LEU A 323 -6.22 15.87 -14.09
C LEU A 323 -6.96 16.34 -15.35
N TRP A 324 -8.12 15.75 -15.64
CA TRP A 324 -9.06 16.19 -16.68
C TRP A 324 -10.51 16.16 -16.21
N GLY A 325 -11.39 16.82 -16.97
CA GLY A 325 -12.84 16.80 -16.77
C GLY A 325 -13.25 17.17 -15.34
N HIS A 326 -14.13 16.36 -14.74
CA HIS A 326 -14.59 16.57 -13.36
C HIS A 326 -13.48 16.42 -12.31
N GLN A 327 -12.45 15.62 -12.58
CA GLN A 327 -11.37 15.40 -11.63
C GLN A 327 -10.44 16.61 -11.55
N LEU A 328 -10.20 17.30 -12.66
CA LEU A 328 -9.52 18.60 -12.66
C LEU A 328 -10.29 19.66 -11.84
N ARG A 329 -11.62 19.70 -11.98
CA ARG A 329 -12.46 20.62 -11.19
C ARG A 329 -12.37 20.33 -9.68
N GLN A 330 -12.37 19.05 -9.30
CA GLN A 330 -12.17 18.64 -7.90
C GLN A 330 -10.77 19.04 -7.41
N ALA A 331 -9.73 18.77 -8.19
CA ALA A 331 -8.36 19.13 -7.81
C ALA A 331 -8.20 20.65 -7.63
N LEU A 332 -8.82 21.46 -8.48
CA LEU A 332 -8.85 22.92 -8.31
C LEU A 332 -9.57 23.32 -7.02
N LEU A 333 -10.72 22.72 -6.70
CA LEU A 333 -11.42 22.97 -5.43
C LEU A 333 -10.53 22.63 -4.23
N ASP A 334 -9.88 21.47 -4.25
CA ASP A 334 -8.97 21.05 -3.19
C ASP A 334 -7.78 22.03 -3.08
N GLU A 335 -7.26 22.53 -4.21
CA GLU A 335 -6.22 23.56 -4.24
C GLU A 335 -6.69 24.86 -3.59
N LEU A 336 -7.91 25.32 -3.89
CA LEU A 336 -8.48 26.52 -3.28
C LEU A 336 -8.62 26.37 -1.76
N ILE A 337 -9.06 25.20 -1.29
CA ILE A 337 -9.17 24.90 0.15
C ILE A 337 -7.78 24.91 0.79
N TYR A 338 -6.85 24.11 0.28
CA TYR A 338 -5.59 23.86 0.97
C TYR A 338 -4.53 24.93 0.75
N ARG A 339 -4.37 25.43 -0.46
CA ARG A 339 -3.33 26.43 -0.75
C ARG A 339 -3.82 27.84 -0.53
N ARG A 340 -5.06 28.16 -0.92
CA ARG A 340 -5.54 29.56 -0.87
C ARG A 340 -6.21 29.92 0.44
N ALA A 341 -7.07 29.06 0.98
CA ALA A 341 -7.74 29.35 2.25
C ALA A 341 -6.88 28.98 3.47
N LEU A 342 -6.20 27.83 3.43
CA LEU A 342 -5.39 27.34 4.56
C LEU A 342 -3.89 27.64 4.45
N GLY A 343 -3.41 28.10 3.29
CA GLY A 343 -2.00 28.47 3.13
C GLY A 343 -1.00 27.32 3.25
N VAL A 344 -1.41 26.04 3.10
CA VAL A 344 -0.61 24.86 3.45
C VAL A 344 0.84 24.86 2.94
N PRO A 345 1.16 25.27 1.69
CA PRO A 345 2.55 25.34 1.22
C PRO A 345 3.41 26.39 1.93
N ALA A 346 2.79 27.46 2.43
CA ALA A 346 3.43 28.55 3.16
C ALA A 346 3.50 28.28 4.68
N LEU A 347 2.77 27.29 5.18
CA LEU A 347 2.89 26.80 6.55
C LEU A 347 4.15 25.92 6.67
N GLN A 348 5.33 26.52 6.54
CA GLN A 348 6.55 25.85 6.94
C GLN A 348 6.66 25.87 8.46
N PRO A 349 7.21 24.82 9.10
CA PRO A 349 7.68 24.97 10.48
C PRO A 349 8.66 26.15 10.53
N GLU A 350 8.48 27.05 11.50
CA GLU A 350 9.43 28.12 11.80
C GLU A 350 10.86 27.53 11.78
N PRO A 351 11.80 28.06 10.97
CA PRO A 351 13.19 27.64 11.01
C PRO A 351 13.80 28.08 12.34
N GLY A 352 13.68 27.24 13.38
CA GLY A 352 14.16 27.58 14.72
C GLY A 352 13.82 26.60 15.85
N THR A 353 12.99 25.57 15.64
CA THR A 353 12.71 24.54 16.66
C THR A 353 13.40 23.21 16.38
N ALA A 354 14.65 23.25 15.92
CA ALA A 354 15.60 22.19 16.22
C ALA A 354 16.07 22.42 17.68
N ALA A 355 15.38 21.80 18.63
CA ALA A 355 15.87 21.73 20.00
C ALA A 355 16.95 20.65 20.08
N ASN A 356 18.10 21.05 20.64
CA ASN A 356 19.31 20.29 20.93
C ASN A 356 19.09 18.88 21.50
#